data_AF-A0A967L6C2-F1
#
_entry.id   AF-A0A967L6C2-F1
#
_cell.length_a   1.000
_cell.length_b   1.000
_cell.length_c   1.000
_cell.angle_alpha   90.00
_cell.angle_beta   90.00
_cell.angle_gamma   90.00
#
_symmetry.space_group_name_H-M   'P 1'
#
loop_
_entity.id
_entity.type
_entity.pdbx_description
1 polymer ?
#
loop_
_entity_poly.entity_id
_entity_poly.type
_entity_poly.pdbx_seq_one_letter_code
_entity_poly.pdbx_strand_id
1 'polypeptide(L)'
;GWGDYSIEDGCLHRVRYTGKPVRKPIGFRVHSNGLRIDLSCELDPGEAAKVSNYFAQQWNYLYSDQYGSPEFSVRSPGTVGHDLVKIRSVRLLDGGRSIFVEI
;
A
#
# COMPACT_ATOMS: atom_id res chain seq x y z
N GLY A 1 2.85 -9.13 25.46
CA GLY A 1 1.43 -9.23 25.10
C GLY A 1 1.08 -8.12 24.14
N TRP A 2 0.10 -8.32 23.27
CA TRP A 2 -0.47 -7.21 22.49
C TRP A 2 -1.35 -6.40 23.45
N GLY A 3 -0.81 -5.28 23.94
CA GLY A 3 -1.51 -4.31 24.76
C GLY A 3 -1.39 -2.95 24.09
N ASP A 4 -2.51 -2.27 23.93
CA ASP A 4 -2.60 -0.88 23.51
C ASP A 4 -2.86 -0.03 24.77
N TYR A 5 -2.23 1.14 24.85
CA TYR A 5 -2.44 2.12 25.93
C TYR A 5 -3.28 3.32 25.48
N SER A 6 -3.92 3.21 24.31
CA SER A 6 -4.87 4.20 23.82
C SER A 6 -6.02 4.37 24.82
N ILE A 7 -6.30 5.63 25.15
CA ILE A 7 -7.38 6.05 26.05
C ILE A 7 -8.72 6.07 25.28
N GLU A 8 -8.63 6.23 23.96
CA GLU A 8 -9.77 6.28 23.04
C GLU A 8 -10.01 4.92 22.40
N ASP A 9 -11.28 4.59 22.18
CA ASP A 9 -11.70 3.39 21.46
C ASP A 9 -11.16 3.42 20.02
N GLY A 10 -10.17 2.58 19.73
CA GLY A 10 -9.49 2.50 18.43
C GLY A 10 -9.68 1.18 17.68
N CYS A 11 -10.58 0.30 18.15
CA CYS A 11 -10.60 -1.09 17.66
C CYS A 11 -11.80 -1.44 16.77
N LEU A 12 -11.57 -2.29 15.77
CA LEU A 12 -12.62 -2.97 15.00
C LEU A 12 -12.99 -4.25 15.73
N HIS A 13 -14.10 -4.23 16.48
CA HIS A 13 -14.48 -5.36 17.34
C HIS A 13 -14.87 -6.63 16.54
N ARG A 14 -15.47 -6.46 15.36
CA ARG A 14 -15.81 -7.58 14.46
C ARG A 14 -16.08 -7.08 13.05
N VAL A 15 -15.26 -7.48 12.09
CA VAL A 15 -15.54 -7.32 10.66
C VAL A 15 -16.20 -8.60 10.15
N ARG A 16 -17.43 -8.50 9.63
CA ARG A 16 -18.14 -9.65 9.03
C ARG A 16 -18.27 -9.44 7.53
N TYR A 17 -17.79 -10.42 6.75
CA TYR A 17 -17.98 -10.41 5.32
C TYR A 17 -19.47 -10.47 4.97
N THR A 18 -19.92 -9.58 4.08
CA THR A 18 -21.35 -9.39 3.75
C THR A 18 -21.78 -10.16 2.50
N GLY A 19 -20.89 -10.93 1.87
CA GLY A 19 -21.15 -11.58 0.58
C GLY A 19 -21.09 -10.63 -0.63
N LYS A 20 -20.92 -9.31 -0.40
CA LYS A 20 -20.75 -8.33 -1.47
C LYS A 20 -19.35 -8.41 -2.08
N PRO A 21 -19.14 -7.98 -3.34
CA PRO A 21 -17.81 -7.90 -3.93
C PRO A 21 -16.85 -7.06 -3.07
N VAL A 22 -15.65 -7.57 -2.83
CA VAL A 22 -14.59 -6.83 -2.12
C VAL A 22 -13.69 -6.19 -3.16
N ARG A 23 -13.50 -4.87 -3.07
CA ARG A 23 -12.54 -4.13 -3.90
C ARG A 23 -11.15 -4.33 -3.29
N LYS A 24 -10.37 -5.26 -3.84
CA LYS A 24 -9.04 -5.59 -3.32
C LYS A 24 -8.05 -5.86 -4.45
N PRO A 25 -6.75 -5.63 -4.22
CA PRO A 25 -5.70 -6.20 -5.06
C PRO A 25 -5.83 -7.73 -5.10
N ILE A 26 -5.70 -8.28 -6.30
CA ILE A 26 -5.68 -9.73 -6.55
C ILE A 26 -4.36 -10.21 -7.14
N GLY A 27 -3.50 -9.28 -7.56
CA GLY A 27 -2.18 -9.58 -8.10
C GLY A 27 -1.36 -8.31 -8.25
N PHE A 28 -0.06 -8.47 -8.45
CA PHE A 28 0.84 -7.38 -8.81
C PHE A 28 2.02 -7.87 -9.64
N ARG A 29 2.66 -6.96 -10.37
CA ARG A 29 3.95 -7.18 -11.02
C ARG A 29 4.84 -5.97 -10.84
N VAL A 30 6.06 -6.23 -10.40
CA VAL A 30 7.10 -5.21 -10.25
C VAL A 30 7.77 -4.98 -11.60
N HIS A 31 7.97 -3.72 -11.95
CA HIS A 31 8.74 -3.27 -13.09
C HIS A 31 9.85 -2.33 -12.60
N SER A 32 10.88 -2.12 -13.42
CA SER A 32 12.01 -1.25 -13.06
C SER A 32 11.62 0.21 -12.79
N ASN A 33 10.47 0.65 -13.31
CA ASN A 33 9.96 2.01 -13.18
C ASN A 33 8.60 2.10 -12.46
N GLY A 34 8.14 1.03 -11.81
CA GLY A 34 6.82 1.06 -11.17
C GLY A 34 6.21 -0.28 -10.84
N LEU A 35 4.93 -0.24 -10.51
CA LEU A 35 4.16 -1.39 -10.04
C LEU A 35 2.86 -1.49 -10.84
N ARG A 36 2.61 -2.65 -11.43
CA ARG A 36 1.28 -3.03 -11.89
C ARG A 36 0.53 -3.67 -10.72
N ILE A 37 -0.71 -3.25 -10.50
CA ILE A 37 -1.62 -3.83 -9.51
C ILE A 37 -2.89 -4.28 -10.23
N ASP A 38 -3.24 -5.54 -10.09
CA ASP A 38 -4.47 -6.14 -10.62
C ASP A 38 -5.55 -6.13 -9.52
N LEU A 39 -6.79 -5.80 -9.88
CA LEU A 39 -7.90 -5.56 -8.97
C LEU A 39 -9.07 -6.49 -9.27
N SER A 40 -9.84 -6.83 -8.23
CA SER A 40 -11.03 -7.68 -8.35
C SER A 40 -12.21 -7.02 -9.05
N CYS A 41 -12.17 -5.71 -9.29
CA CYS A 41 -13.24 -4.93 -9.89
C CYS A 41 -12.69 -3.80 -10.76
N GLU A 42 -13.54 -3.30 -11.65
CA GLU A 42 -13.24 -2.15 -12.49
C GLU A 42 -13.19 -0.86 -11.65
N LEU A 43 -12.21 0.00 -11.92
CA LEU A 43 -12.11 1.32 -11.33
C LEU A 43 -12.76 2.38 -12.20
N ASP A 44 -13.23 3.44 -11.56
CA ASP A 44 -13.61 4.67 -12.26
C ASP A 44 -12.37 5.28 -12.94
N PRO A 45 -12.39 5.51 -14.26
CA PRO A 45 -11.22 6.05 -14.97
C PRO A 45 -10.83 7.47 -14.54
N GLY A 46 -11.81 8.29 -14.16
CA GLY A 46 -11.58 9.67 -13.72
C GLY A 46 -10.88 9.74 -12.37
N GLU A 47 -11.24 8.86 -11.43
CA GLU A 47 -10.58 8.78 -10.13
C GLU A 47 -9.25 8.03 -10.17
N ALA A 48 -9.15 6.97 -10.97
CA ALA A 48 -7.94 6.15 -11.02
C ALA A 48 -6.73 6.87 -11.63
N ALA A 49 -6.94 7.84 -12.52
CA ALA A 49 -5.86 8.60 -13.14
C ALA A 49 -5.32 9.75 -12.25
N LYS A 50 -6.02 10.09 -11.16
CA LYS A 50 -5.62 11.20 -10.28
C LYS A 50 -4.50 10.76 -9.34
N VAL A 51 -3.27 11.18 -9.63
CA VAL A 51 -2.10 10.89 -8.79
C VAL A 51 -2.30 11.28 -7.31
N SER A 52 -3.07 12.34 -7.02
CA SER A 52 -3.40 12.76 -5.66
C SER A 52 -4.18 11.74 -4.83
N ASN A 53 -4.81 10.75 -5.48
CA ASN A 53 -5.52 9.66 -4.79
C ASN A 53 -4.57 8.55 -4.31
N TYR A 54 -3.26 8.70 -4.56
CA TYR A 54 -2.26 7.68 -4.29
C TYR A 54 -1.14 8.22 -3.41
N PHE A 55 -0.56 7.31 -2.65
CA PHE A 55 0.57 7.58 -1.76
C PHE A 55 1.52 6.38 -1.80
N ALA A 56 2.82 6.65 -1.84
CA ALA A 56 3.84 5.61 -1.82
C ALA A 56 4.97 5.98 -0.86
N GLN A 57 5.36 4.98 -0.08
CA GLN A 57 6.49 5.02 0.83
C GLN A 57 7.32 3.75 0.65
N GLN A 58 8.60 3.82 0.96
CA GLN A 58 9.51 2.68 0.98
C GLN A 58 10.34 2.69 2.27
N TRP A 59 10.71 1.50 2.72
CA TRP A 59 11.58 1.27 3.86
C TRP A 59 12.21 -0.12 3.74
N ASN A 60 13.26 -0.35 4.51
CA ASN A 60 13.86 -1.65 4.74
C ASN A 60 13.54 -2.14 6.16
N TYR A 61 13.54 -3.45 6.33
CA TYR A 61 13.49 -4.07 7.64
C TYR A 61 14.89 -4.48 8.10
N LEU A 62 15.17 -4.28 9.39
CA LEU A 62 16.31 -4.92 10.03
C LEU A 62 15.91 -6.34 10.44
N TYR A 63 16.50 -7.33 9.78
CA TYR A 63 16.37 -8.73 10.18
C TYR A 63 17.26 -8.99 11.39
N SER A 64 16.66 -9.19 12.56
CA SER A 64 17.35 -9.57 13.81
C SER A 64 16.47 -10.49 14.66
N ASP A 65 17.06 -11.01 15.74
CA ASP A 65 16.39 -11.80 16.77
C ASP A 65 15.59 -10.93 17.76
N GLN A 66 15.78 -9.61 17.72
CA GLN A 66 15.12 -8.69 18.62
C GLN A 66 13.62 -8.62 18.32
N TYR A 67 12.83 -8.49 19.39
CA TYR A 67 11.40 -8.35 19.25
C TYR A 67 11.02 -7.05 18.54
N GLY A 68 10.30 -7.17 17.43
CA GLY A 68 9.87 -6.06 16.59
C GLY A 68 10.48 -6.12 15.19
N SER A 69 10.10 -5.19 14.33
CA SER A 69 10.67 -5.06 12.98
C SER A 69 10.77 -3.57 12.66
N PRO A 70 11.78 -2.88 13.22
CA PRO A 70 11.92 -1.46 12.98
C PRO A 70 12.08 -1.18 11.48
N GLU A 71 11.41 -0.14 11.03
CA GLU A 71 11.33 0.29 9.64
C GLU A 71 12.38 1.39 9.41
N PHE A 72 13.28 1.17 8.45
CA PHE A 72 14.42 2.04 8.20
C PHE A 72 14.35 2.68 6.82
N SER A 73 14.83 3.91 6.72
CA SER A 73 14.99 4.61 5.45
C SER A 73 15.91 3.82 4.52
N VAL A 74 15.48 3.69 3.27
CA VAL A 74 16.28 3.13 2.17
C VAL A 74 17.33 4.15 1.73
N ARG A 75 16.99 5.45 1.76
CA ARG A 75 17.89 6.55 1.34
C ARG A 75 18.97 6.87 2.37
N SER A 76 18.66 6.69 3.65
CA SER A 76 19.56 6.95 4.78
C SER A 76 19.67 5.70 5.67
N PRO A 77 20.46 4.68 5.27
CA PRO A 77 20.57 3.42 6.00
C PRO A 77 20.90 3.61 7.48
N GLY A 78 20.21 2.87 8.34
CA GLY A 78 20.32 2.97 9.80
C GLY A 78 19.45 4.06 10.45
N THR A 79 18.80 4.90 9.66
CA THR A 79 17.81 5.88 10.15
C THR A 79 16.43 5.24 10.20
N VAL A 80 15.77 5.27 11.36
CA VAL A 80 14.38 4.81 11.50
C VAL A 80 13.45 5.76 10.74
N GLY A 81 12.55 5.22 9.93
CA GLY A 81 11.54 5.97 9.19
C GLY A 81 11.33 5.51 7.76
N HIS A 82 10.39 6.16 7.06
CA HIS A 82 10.00 5.84 5.69
C HIS A 82 10.43 6.95 4.73
N ASP A 83 10.86 6.56 3.53
CA ASP A 83 11.10 7.51 2.45
C ASP A 83 9.84 7.67 1.60
N LEU A 84 9.42 8.91 1.37
CA LEU A 84 8.38 9.20 0.37
C LEU A 84 8.88 8.85 -1.03
N VAL A 85 8.05 8.12 -1.77
CA VAL A 85 8.31 7.77 -3.16
C VAL A 85 7.36 8.56 -4.06
N LYS A 86 7.94 9.31 -5.01
CA LYS A 86 7.16 10.17 -5.89
C LYS A 86 6.44 9.31 -6.91
N ILE A 87 5.11 9.34 -6.90
CA ILE A 87 4.29 8.76 -7.98
C ILE A 87 4.26 9.75 -9.13
N ARG A 88 4.72 9.34 -10.31
CA ARG A 88 4.78 10.19 -11.51
C ARG A 88 3.49 10.16 -12.30
N SER A 89 2.90 8.97 -12.44
CA SER A 89 1.66 8.75 -13.17
C SER A 89 0.95 7.50 -12.67
N VAL A 90 -0.37 7.46 -12.86
CA VAL A 90 -1.17 6.24 -12.70
C VAL A 90 -1.97 6.02 -13.96
N ARG A 91 -1.80 4.85 -14.58
CA ARG A 91 -2.49 4.48 -15.82
C ARG A 91 -3.41 3.31 -15.59
N LEU A 92 -4.65 3.45 -16.06
CA LEU A 92 -5.61 2.36 -16.06
C LEU A 92 -5.31 1.39 -17.19
N LEU A 93 -5.42 0.09 -16.92
CA LEU A 93 -5.15 -1.01 -17.84
C LEU A 93 -6.30 -2.02 -17.78
N ASP A 94 -6.30 -2.97 -18.73
CA ASP A 94 -7.21 -4.13 -18.79
C ASP A 94 -8.69 -3.78 -18.57
N GLY A 95 -9.16 -2.71 -19.23
CA GLY A 95 -10.55 -2.29 -19.15
C GLY A 95 -10.98 -1.79 -17.77
N GLY A 96 -10.05 -1.36 -16.92
CA GLY A 96 -10.34 -0.82 -15.59
C GLY A 96 -9.98 -1.75 -14.44
N ARG A 97 -9.55 -2.98 -14.71
CA ARG A 97 -9.23 -3.97 -13.67
C ARG A 97 -7.78 -3.98 -13.24
N SER A 98 -6.95 -3.10 -13.80
CA SER A 98 -5.54 -3.02 -13.46
C SER A 98 -5.09 -1.56 -13.47
N ILE A 99 -4.12 -1.21 -12.62
CA ILE A 99 -3.41 0.07 -12.70
C ILE A 99 -1.91 -0.17 -12.83
N PHE A 100 -1.24 0.73 -13.53
CA PHE A 100 0.22 0.86 -13.48
C PHE A 100 0.58 2.17 -12.78
N VAL A 101 1.23 2.06 -11.63
CA VAL A 101 1.74 3.17 -10.85
C VAL A 101 3.21 3.36 -11.20
N GLU A 102 3.53 4.46 -11.86
CA GLU A 102 4.89 4.82 -12.23
C GLU A 102 5.56 5.64 -11.12
N ILE A 103 6.81 5.31 -10.81
CA ILE A 103 7.55 5.80 -9.64
C ILE A 103 8.93 6.35 -10.09
#